data_AF-A0A7U6KL24-F1
#
_entry.id   AF-A0A7U6KL24-F1
#
_cell.length_a   1.000
_cell.length_b   1.000
_cell.length_c   1.000
_cell.angle_alpha   90.00
_cell.angle_beta   90.00
_cell.angle_gamma   90.00
#
_symmetry.space_group_name_H-M   'P 1'
#
loop_
_entity.id
_entity.type
_entity.pdbx_description
1 polymer ?
#
loop_
_entity_poly.entity_id
_entity_poly.type
_entity_poly.pdbx_seq_one_letter_code
_entity_poly.pdbx_strand_id
1 'polypeptide(L)'
;MGDIKGGGVIKNTETHLERIPIVGMGKFREGQHSQAKAASRKITGKLKAVMADTDYKALPTIRQAAAAGDRNAARVLNIVETAGDDTGRVLQASAEVRAFRESKIASKLYDKVDEAVAASGNDIVTPTNTQSALTKTLDKQAASLSPDDVIVRELTDIQRNLADTSKPKNFANMRQLRSRLGSLSSELGISGKGAASKTMGDLRQAVDDDIAEFALNSGNTAIKKAYQRADKFYKNAMKRADKAIANAMDSNKPDEIYKAFIKTGQGDRANNFYQALDPKGQAALRFAMADEAINKATNESTGSFSPANFAKEFERLSDPYSNIFKGDDKKQMDGLVKLMRHIERAGQYKENPPTGVRLTDIAMVGGVMSNPIGTAKIAGMAALAKTLLTTNAGKNLLLAANKLPENKQVALDNLLKMAAKLSAAAGAKTGQEANNSVAGTKIANNAPLTSF
;
A
#
# COMPACT_ATOMS: atom_id res chain seq x y z
N MET A 1 -63.76 42.76 -53.59
CA MET A 1 -63.47 43.22 -52.21
C MET A 1 -62.54 42.17 -51.62
N GLY A 2 -61.31 42.39 -51.19
CA GLY A 2 -60.48 43.55 -50.87
C GLY A 2 -59.17 42.95 -50.30
N ASP A 3 -58.06 43.54 -50.68
CA ASP A 3 -56.63 43.22 -50.43
C ASP A 3 -56.32 43.22 -48.89
N ILE A 4 -55.29 42.61 -48.25
CA ILE A 4 -53.83 42.90 -48.30
C ILE A 4 -53.02 41.89 -47.41
N LYS A 5 -51.98 41.29 -48.04
CA LYS A 5 -50.58 40.93 -47.67
C LYS A 5 -50.10 40.51 -46.24
N GLY A 6 -49.31 39.42 -46.30
CA GLY A 6 -47.96 39.27 -45.68
C GLY A 6 -47.81 37.99 -44.85
N GLY A 7 -46.91 37.02 -45.06
CA GLY A 7 -45.77 36.78 -45.94
C GLY A 7 -44.95 35.64 -45.30
N GLY A 8 -44.32 34.76 -46.08
CA GLY A 8 -43.28 33.84 -45.57
C GLY A 8 -43.51 32.34 -45.82
N VAL A 9 -42.99 31.87 -46.95
CA VAL A 9 -42.75 30.46 -47.32
C VAL A 9 -41.67 29.85 -46.43
N ILE A 10 -41.87 28.63 -45.86
CA ILE A 10 -40.93 27.49 -45.94
C ILE A 10 -41.72 26.16 -45.77
N LYS A 11 -41.81 25.40 -46.87
CA LYS A 11 -42.08 23.95 -46.90
C LYS A 11 -40.73 23.22 -46.85
N ASN A 12 -40.67 22.17 -46.04
CA ASN A 12 -39.90 20.93 -46.21
C ASN A 12 -38.44 21.02 -46.73
N THR A 13 -37.49 20.93 -45.80
CA THR A 13 -36.14 20.41 -46.05
C THR A 13 -35.84 19.26 -45.09
N GLU A 14 -36.51 18.13 -45.32
CA GLU A 14 -35.95 16.82 -44.99
C GLU A 14 -35.30 16.26 -46.25
N THR A 15 -34.29 15.40 -46.08
CA THR A 15 -33.50 14.69 -47.11
C THR A 15 -32.42 15.47 -47.87
N HIS A 16 -31.27 15.72 -47.20
CA HIS A 16 -29.95 15.71 -47.87
C HIS A 16 -28.75 15.28 -46.98
N LEU A 17 -28.98 14.69 -45.80
CA LEU A 17 -27.88 14.21 -44.93
C LEU A 17 -27.58 12.70 -45.02
N GLU A 18 -28.33 11.92 -45.79
CA GLU A 18 -28.05 10.50 -45.99
C GLU A 18 -27.20 10.25 -47.25
N ARG A 19 -25.94 10.72 -47.26
CA ARG A 19 -24.91 10.18 -48.18
C ARG A 19 -23.47 10.61 -47.89
N ILE A 20 -23.08 10.68 -46.62
CA ILE A 20 -21.65 10.71 -46.27
C ILE A 20 -21.30 9.38 -45.57
N PRO A 21 -20.55 8.46 -46.22
CA PRO A 21 -20.09 7.26 -45.56
C PRO A 21 -19.13 7.63 -44.42
N ILE A 22 -19.50 7.26 -43.18
CA ILE A 22 -18.69 7.43 -41.97
C ILE A 22 -17.51 6.45 -42.04
N VAL A 23 -16.47 6.81 -42.78
CA VAL A 23 -15.17 6.13 -42.78
C VAL A 23 -14.24 6.93 -41.88
N GLY A 24 -13.75 6.35 -40.78
CA GLY A 24 -12.61 6.91 -40.03
C GLY A 24 -12.69 6.99 -38.50
N MET A 25 -13.73 6.49 -37.84
CA MET A 25 -13.86 6.62 -36.37
C MET A 25 -13.08 5.56 -35.55
N GLY A 26 -12.56 4.50 -36.17
CA GLY A 26 -11.84 3.42 -35.47
C GLY A 26 -10.54 3.88 -34.81
N LYS A 27 -9.65 4.50 -35.58
CA LYS A 27 -8.37 5.04 -35.09
C LYS A 27 -8.53 6.19 -34.08
N PHE A 28 -9.60 6.97 -34.22
CA PHE A 28 -9.92 8.06 -33.30
C PHE A 28 -10.41 7.54 -31.94
N ARG A 29 -11.23 6.47 -31.93
CA ARG A 29 -11.63 5.78 -30.69
C ARG A 29 -10.43 5.14 -30.01
N GLU A 30 -9.57 4.43 -30.75
CA GLU A 30 -8.32 3.87 -30.21
C GLU A 30 -7.41 4.94 -29.57
N GLY A 31 -7.27 6.11 -30.23
CA GLY A 31 -6.52 7.25 -29.70
C GLY A 31 -7.12 7.82 -28.40
N GLN A 32 -8.45 7.93 -28.32
CA GLN A 32 -9.15 8.40 -27.11
C GLN A 32 -9.12 7.38 -25.97
N HIS A 33 -9.26 6.08 -26.26
CA HIS A 33 -9.10 5.00 -25.28
C HIS A 33 -7.67 4.95 -24.73
N SER A 34 -6.66 5.16 -25.58
CA SER A 34 -5.25 5.28 -25.20
C SER A 34 -5.01 6.48 -24.28
N GLN A 35 -5.57 7.66 -24.58
CA GLN A 35 -5.40 8.87 -23.78
C GLN A 35 -6.06 8.78 -22.40
N ALA A 36 -7.26 8.20 -22.29
CA ALA A 36 -7.91 7.97 -21.00
C ALA A 36 -7.09 7.00 -20.13
N LYS A 37 -6.62 5.89 -20.72
CA LYS A 37 -5.73 4.92 -20.05
C LYS A 37 -4.40 5.54 -19.64
N ALA A 38 -3.82 6.40 -20.48
CA ALA A 38 -2.59 7.13 -20.17
C ALA A 38 -2.79 8.21 -19.10
N ALA A 39 -3.95 8.87 -19.05
CA ALA A 39 -4.30 9.85 -18.03
C ALA A 39 -4.47 9.18 -16.65
N SER A 40 -5.19 8.06 -16.57
CA SER A 40 -5.33 7.26 -15.34
C SER A 40 -3.98 6.77 -14.81
N ARG A 41 -3.10 6.26 -15.69
CA ARG A 41 -1.72 5.85 -15.34
C ARG A 41 -0.84 6.99 -14.83
N LYS A 42 -1.10 8.25 -15.22
CA LYS A 42 -0.35 9.43 -14.73
C LYS A 42 -0.80 9.89 -13.33
N ILE A 43 -2.00 9.52 -12.86
CA ILE A 43 -2.48 9.84 -11.50
C ILE A 43 -1.68 9.03 -10.48
N THR A 44 -1.61 7.71 -10.70
CA THR A 44 -0.87 6.81 -9.85
C THR A 44 0.64 6.95 -10.06
N GLY A 45 1.08 7.53 -11.18
CA GLY A 45 2.49 7.84 -11.46
C GLY A 45 3.23 8.64 -10.39
N LYS A 46 2.61 9.61 -9.70
CA LYS A 46 3.27 10.35 -8.61
C LYS A 46 3.40 9.51 -7.34
N LEU A 47 2.38 8.70 -7.02
CA LEU A 47 2.44 7.76 -5.89
C LEU A 47 3.44 6.63 -6.19
N LYS A 48 3.51 6.20 -7.44
CA LYS A 48 4.51 5.26 -7.95
C LYS A 48 5.91 5.85 -7.84
N ALA A 49 6.11 7.12 -8.22
CA ALA A 49 7.38 7.82 -8.06
C ALA A 49 7.77 7.93 -6.58
N VAL A 50 6.86 8.34 -5.69
CA VAL A 50 7.12 8.36 -4.24
C VAL A 50 7.50 6.97 -3.73
N MET A 51 6.82 5.91 -4.16
CA MET A 51 7.18 4.53 -3.81
C MET A 51 8.57 4.15 -4.35
N ALA A 52 8.88 4.50 -5.59
CA ALA A 52 10.17 4.23 -6.22
C ALA A 52 11.31 4.95 -5.50
N ASP A 53 11.14 6.25 -5.23
CA ASP A 53 12.10 7.15 -4.58
C ASP A 53 12.25 6.89 -3.07
N THR A 54 11.32 6.18 -2.45
CA THR A 54 11.42 5.83 -1.02
C THR A 54 12.31 4.62 -0.84
N ASP A 55 13.38 4.75 -0.07
CA ASP A 55 14.25 3.63 0.27
C ASP A 55 13.72 2.78 1.43
N TYR A 56 14.13 1.51 1.43
CA TYR A 56 13.97 0.62 2.58
C TYR A 56 14.88 1.06 3.73
N LYS A 57 14.29 1.40 4.87
CA LYS A 57 14.98 2.06 6.00
C LYS A 57 16.15 1.25 6.58
N ALA A 58 16.06 -0.08 6.58
CA ALA A 58 17.09 -0.96 7.14
C ALA A 58 17.99 -1.61 6.08
N LEU A 59 17.87 -1.24 4.80
CA LEU A 59 18.63 -1.85 3.71
C LEU A 59 20.15 -1.78 3.89
N PRO A 60 20.76 -0.66 4.34
CA PRO A 60 22.20 -0.63 4.60
C PRO A 60 22.64 -1.65 5.65
N THR A 61 21.88 -1.77 6.75
CA THR A 61 22.15 -2.74 7.82
C THR A 61 21.95 -4.18 7.36
N ILE A 62 20.95 -4.42 6.50
CA ILE A 62 20.71 -5.73 5.89
C ILE A 62 21.88 -6.13 4.99
N ARG A 63 22.35 -5.23 4.12
CA ARG A 63 23.52 -5.48 3.25
C ARG A 63 24.77 -5.79 4.06
N GLN A 64 25.04 -5.01 5.11
CA GLN A 64 26.18 -5.25 5.99
C GLN A 64 26.09 -6.62 6.69
N ALA A 65 24.92 -6.96 7.23
CA ALA A 65 24.72 -8.24 7.89
C ALA A 65 24.84 -9.42 6.91
N ALA A 66 24.30 -9.29 5.69
CA ALA A 66 24.43 -10.29 4.63
C ALA A 66 25.89 -10.50 4.24
N ALA A 67 26.66 -9.42 4.06
CA ALA A 67 28.10 -9.48 3.79
C ALA A 67 28.90 -10.12 4.94
N ALA A 68 28.41 -10.00 6.17
CA ALA A 68 28.98 -10.67 7.35
C ALA A 68 28.53 -12.14 7.51
N GLY A 69 27.76 -12.69 6.57
CA GLY A 69 27.31 -14.09 6.58
C GLY A 69 25.99 -14.36 7.30
N ASP A 70 25.23 -13.32 7.69
CA ASP A 70 23.87 -13.49 8.25
C ASP A 70 22.92 -14.01 7.15
N ARG A 71 22.60 -15.30 7.21
CA ARG A 71 21.73 -15.98 6.22
C ARG A 71 20.34 -15.35 6.10
N ASN A 72 19.77 -14.89 7.22
CA ASN A 72 18.47 -14.23 7.19
C ASN A 72 18.59 -12.85 6.53
N ALA A 73 19.65 -12.09 6.81
CA ALA A 73 19.90 -10.84 6.10
C ALA A 73 20.09 -11.05 4.60
N ALA A 74 20.82 -12.09 4.18
CA ALA A 74 20.98 -12.45 2.77
C ALA A 74 19.65 -12.81 2.10
N ARG A 75 18.79 -13.57 2.78
CA ARG A 75 17.43 -13.88 2.32
C ARG A 75 16.59 -12.62 2.14
N VAL A 76 16.56 -11.74 3.16
CA VAL A 76 15.80 -10.48 3.09
C VAL A 76 16.34 -9.58 1.98
N LEU A 77 17.65 -9.53 1.80
CA LEU A 77 18.29 -8.78 0.71
C LEU A 77 17.82 -9.30 -0.66
N ASN A 78 17.81 -10.61 -0.87
CA ASN A 78 17.32 -11.20 -2.12
C ASN A 78 15.83 -10.86 -2.38
N ILE A 79 14.98 -10.86 -1.34
CA ILE A 79 13.57 -10.44 -1.47
C ILE A 79 13.48 -8.97 -1.89
N VAL A 80 14.31 -8.09 -1.31
CA VAL A 80 14.37 -6.67 -1.68
C VAL A 80 14.83 -6.48 -3.13
N GLU A 81 15.89 -7.18 -3.54
CA GLU A 81 16.48 -7.05 -4.88
C GLU A 81 15.56 -7.60 -5.97
N THR A 82 14.79 -8.66 -5.68
CA THR A 82 13.83 -9.24 -6.62
C THR A 82 12.47 -8.55 -6.64
N ALA A 83 12.20 -7.61 -5.73
CA ALA A 83 10.92 -6.92 -5.66
C ALA A 83 10.66 -6.02 -6.88
N GLY A 84 11.69 -5.29 -7.33
CA GLY A 84 11.58 -4.33 -8.42
C GLY A 84 10.45 -3.32 -8.21
N ASP A 85 9.66 -3.13 -9.26
CA ASP A 85 8.49 -2.22 -9.30
C ASP A 85 7.16 -2.91 -8.92
N ASP A 86 7.17 -4.22 -8.66
CA ASP A 86 5.97 -4.98 -8.33
C ASP A 86 5.48 -4.60 -6.93
N THR A 87 4.31 -3.99 -6.85
CA THR A 87 3.79 -3.44 -5.59
C THR A 87 3.57 -4.52 -4.53
N GLY A 88 3.16 -5.72 -4.92
CA GLY A 88 3.00 -6.84 -3.99
C GLY A 88 4.33 -7.31 -3.43
N ARG A 89 5.35 -7.46 -4.29
CA ARG A 89 6.70 -7.80 -3.83
C ARG A 89 7.32 -6.69 -2.99
N VAL A 90 7.06 -5.42 -3.32
CA VAL A 90 7.51 -4.28 -2.50
C VAL A 90 6.89 -4.32 -1.10
N LEU A 91 5.60 -4.69 -0.99
CA LEU A 91 4.92 -4.87 0.29
C LEU A 91 5.52 -6.02 1.10
N GLN A 92 5.77 -7.17 0.46
CA GLN A 92 6.44 -8.34 1.07
C GLN A 92 7.85 -7.96 1.56
N ALA A 93 8.68 -7.40 0.69
CA ALA A 93 10.02 -6.94 1.02
C ALA A 93 10.01 -5.91 2.17
N SER A 94 9.04 -5.00 2.18
CA SER A 94 8.88 -4.02 3.26
C SER A 94 8.61 -4.67 4.61
N ALA A 95 7.73 -5.67 4.65
CA ALA A 95 7.44 -6.40 5.88
C ALA A 95 8.67 -7.15 6.40
N GLU A 96 9.42 -7.79 5.50
CA GLU A 96 10.66 -8.49 5.83
C GLU A 96 11.76 -7.54 6.34
N VAL A 97 11.94 -6.40 5.67
CA VAL A 97 12.85 -5.33 6.12
C VAL A 97 12.44 -4.81 7.49
N ARG A 98 11.14 -4.65 7.74
CA ARG A 98 10.62 -4.22 9.03
C ARG A 98 10.87 -5.27 10.11
N ALA A 99 10.56 -6.53 9.86
CA ALA A 99 10.78 -7.64 10.78
C ALA A 99 12.26 -7.79 11.13
N PHE A 100 13.15 -7.69 10.14
CA PHE A 100 14.60 -7.67 10.37
C PHE A 100 15.02 -6.51 11.27
N ARG A 101 14.52 -5.29 11.00
CA ARG A 101 14.83 -4.12 11.83
C ARG A 101 14.36 -4.30 13.27
N GLU A 102 13.13 -4.77 13.45
CA GLU A 102 12.55 -5.01 14.77
C GLU A 102 13.30 -6.10 15.53
N SER A 103 13.77 -7.16 14.86
CA SER A 103 14.60 -8.17 15.50
C SER A 103 15.93 -7.59 16.01
N LYS A 104 16.62 -6.75 15.22
CA LYS A 104 17.87 -6.10 15.66
C LYS A 104 17.64 -5.12 16.81
N ILE A 105 16.51 -4.39 16.83
CA ILE A 105 16.17 -3.52 17.98
C ILE A 105 15.86 -4.37 19.22
N ALA A 106 15.10 -5.45 19.07
CA ALA A 106 14.81 -6.36 20.16
C ALA A 106 16.10 -6.96 20.73
N SER A 107 17.02 -7.42 19.87
CA SER A 107 18.33 -7.91 20.29
C SER A 107 19.08 -6.87 21.13
N LYS A 108 19.19 -5.62 20.65
CA LYS A 108 19.84 -4.53 21.41
C LYS A 108 19.18 -4.26 22.77
N LEU A 109 17.86 -4.37 22.86
CA LEU A 109 17.15 -4.20 24.13
C LEU A 109 17.42 -5.37 25.10
N TYR A 110 17.50 -6.59 24.59
CA TYR A 110 17.89 -7.74 25.40
C TYR A 110 19.38 -7.71 25.77
N ASP A 111 20.25 -7.13 24.95
CA ASP A 111 21.67 -6.93 25.30
C ASP A 111 21.79 -6.02 26.53
N LYS A 112 20.87 -5.05 26.70
CA LYS A 112 20.77 -4.25 27.94
C LYS A 112 20.30 -5.04 29.15
N VAL A 113 19.57 -6.14 28.95
CA VAL A 113 19.26 -7.08 30.03
C VAL A 113 20.51 -7.87 30.37
N ASP A 114 21.23 -8.39 29.38
CA ASP A 114 22.50 -9.11 29.57
C ASP A 114 23.52 -8.27 30.35
N GLU A 115 23.69 -7.00 29.99
CA GLU A 115 24.57 -6.05 30.69
C GLU A 115 24.15 -5.89 32.17
N ALA A 116 22.85 -5.76 32.45
CA ALA A 116 22.33 -5.62 33.82
C ALA A 116 22.47 -6.92 34.64
N VAL A 117 22.34 -8.08 33.99
CA VAL A 117 22.53 -9.40 34.58
C VAL A 117 24.00 -9.62 34.93
N ALA A 118 24.91 -9.33 34.00
CA ALA A 118 26.35 -9.43 34.23
C ALA A 118 26.79 -8.55 35.41
N ALA A 119 26.23 -7.34 35.54
CA ALA A 119 26.52 -6.44 36.65
C ALA A 119 25.95 -6.91 38.01
N SER A 120 24.96 -7.80 38.02
CA SER A 120 24.32 -8.27 39.27
C SER A 120 25.07 -9.43 39.93
N GLY A 121 25.87 -10.18 39.15
CA GLY A 121 26.53 -11.41 39.59
C GLY A 121 25.59 -12.62 39.76
N ASN A 122 24.28 -12.46 39.54
CA ASN A 122 23.31 -13.55 39.49
C ASN A 122 22.74 -13.67 38.08
N ASP A 123 23.21 -14.66 37.33
CA ASP A 123 22.84 -14.91 35.94
C ASP A 123 22.08 -16.22 35.72
N ILE A 124 21.81 -16.99 36.79
CA ILE A 124 21.26 -18.34 36.70
C ILE A 124 19.75 -18.27 36.45
N VAL A 125 19.31 -18.87 35.34
CA VAL A 125 17.91 -19.06 34.99
C VAL A 125 17.51 -20.50 35.30
N THR A 126 16.46 -20.68 36.09
CA THR A 126 15.91 -22.01 36.38
C THR A 126 14.95 -22.44 35.26
N PRO A 127 15.25 -23.51 34.49
CA PRO A 127 14.50 -23.86 33.28
C PRO A 127 13.23 -24.69 33.57
N THR A 128 12.42 -24.30 34.55
CA THR A 128 11.27 -25.10 35.04
C THR A 128 10.21 -25.31 33.95
N ASN A 129 9.82 -24.24 33.28
CA ASN A 129 8.80 -24.28 32.22
C ASN A 129 9.35 -25.04 31.01
N THR A 130 10.61 -24.78 30.65
CA THR A 130 11.30 -25.48 29.54
C THR A 130 11.34 -26.98 29.76
N GLN A 131 11.74 -27.44 30.95
CA GLN A 131 11.80 -28.87 31.29
C GLN A 131 10.41 -29.50 31.25
N SER A 132 9.39 -28.84 31.80
CA SER A 132 8.01 -29.31 31.77
C SER A 132 7.49 -29.47 30.34
N ALA A 133 7.73 -28.48 29.47
CA ALA A 133 7.32 -28.53 28.07
C ALA A 133 8.04 -29.62 27.26
N LEU A 134 9.33 -29.85 27.54
CA LEU A 134 10.12 -30.93 26.93
C LEU A 134 9.57 -32.29 27.29
N THR A 135 9.45 -32.60 28.59
CA THR A 135 8.97 -33.89 29.08
C THR A 135 7.58 -34.19 28.53
N LYS A 136 6.64 -33.24 28.66
CA LYS A 136 5.28 -33.40 28.15
C LYS A 136 5.24 -33.73 26.65
N THR A 137 6.12 -33.10 25.86
CA THR A 137 6.13 -33.32 24.41
C THR A 137 6.79 -34.64 24.05
N LEU A 138 7.90 -34.99 24.69
CA LEU A 138 8.60 -36.26 24.48
C LEU A 138 7.72 -37.45 24.90
N ASP A 139 7.02 -37.36 26.03
CA ASP A 139 6.07 -38.39 26.48
C ASP A 139 4.94 -38.59 25.45
N LYS A 140 4.44 -37.49 24.89
CA LYS A 140 3.42 -37.54 23.82
C LYS A 140 3.97 -38.23 22.56
N GLN A 141 5.23 -37.97 22.19
CA GLN A 141 5.85 -38.63 21.05
C GLN A 141 6.08 -40.12 21.33
N ALA A 142 6.53 -40.48 22.53
CA ALA A 142 6.75 -41.87 22.94
C ALA A 142 5.46 -42.71 22.96
N ALA A 143 4.33 -42.10 23.31
CA ALA A 143 3.02 -42.75 23.28
C ALA A 143 2.36 -42.78 21.88
N SER A 144 2.92 -42.09 20.89
CA SER A 144 2.36 -42.02 19.54
C SER A 144 2.67 -43.28 18.74
N LEU A 145 1.70 -43.80 17.99
CA LEU A 145 1.92 -44.87 17.01
C LEU A 145 2.71 -44.40 15.77
N SER A 146 2.85 -43.08 15.59
CA SER A 146 3.64 -42.45 14.54
C SER A 146 4.35 -41.22 15.12
N PRO A 147 5.45 -41.40 15.87
CA PRO A 147 6.25 -40.30 16.37
C PRO A 147 6.85 -39.46 15.23
N ASP A 148 7.06 -38.17 15.47
CA ASP A 148 7.80 -37.30 14.55
C ASP A 148 9.28 -37.32 14.93
N ASP A 149 10.10 -38.01 14.13
CA ASP A 149 11.53 -38.19 14.39
C ASP A 149 12.31 -36.87 14.48
N VAL A 150 11.88 -35.83 13.76
CA VAL A 150 12.51 -34.51 13.83
C VAL A 150 12.25 -33.90 15.19
N ILE A 151 11.00 -33.96 15.67
CA ILE A 151 10.66 -33.48 17.01
C ILE A 151 11.44 -34.25 18.06
N VAL A 152 11.42 -35.58 18.02
CA VAL A 152 12.09 -36.43 19.02
C VAL A 152 13.58 -36.09 19.08
N ARG A 153 14.27 -36.09 17.93
CA ARG A 153 15.71 -35.81 17.88
C ARG A 153 16.08 -34.45 18.46
N GLU A 154 15.43 -33.38 17.99
CA GLU A 154 15.77 -32.02 18.43
C GLU A 154 15.46 -31.81 19.92
N LEU A 155 14.34 -32.35 20.42
CA LEU A 155 13.97 -32.21 21.83
C LEU A 155 14.86 -33.03 22.76
N THR A 156 15.25 -34.24 22.37
CA THR A 156 16.20 -35.06 23.13
C THR A 156 17.57 -34.38 23.23
N ASP A 157 18.05 -33.75 22.16
CA ASP A 157 19.32 -33.01 22.18
C ASP A 157 19.26 -31.81 23.13
N ILE A 158 18.14 -31.07 23.14
CA ILE A 158 17.94 -29.97 24.09
C ILE A 158 17.86 -30.48 25.53
N GLN A 159 17.11 -31.55 25.78
CA GLN A 159 17.00 -32.16 27.11
C GLN A 159 18.37 -32.59 27.63
N ARG A 160 19.19 -33.23 26.79
CA ARG A 160 20.57 -33.61 27.13
C ARG A 160 21.42 -32.39 27.47
N ASN A 161 21.33 -31.33 26.66
CA ASN A 161 22.09 -30.10 26.90
C ASN A 161 21.66 -29.36 28.18
N LEU A 162 20.38 -29.43 28.56
CA LEU A 162 19.89 -28.85 29.81
C LEU A 162 20.29 -29.68 31.04
N ALA A 163 20.45 -31.00 30.89
CA ALA A 163 20.92 -31.88 31.94
C ALA A 163 22.44 -31.79 32.16
N ASP A 164 23.19 -31.43 31.12
CA ASP A 164 24.64 -31.26 31.16
C ASP A 164 25.06 -30.11 32.09
N THR A 165 25.75 -30.43 33.18
CA THR A 165 26.23 -29.47 34.17
C THR A 165 27.38 -28.59 33.66
N SER A 166 28.07 -29.01 32.59
CA SER A 166 29.10 -28.20 31.93
C SER A 166 28.53 -27.07 31.09
N LYS A 167 27.22 -27.10 30.80
CA LYS A 167 26.51 -26.08 30.03
C LYS A 167 25.75 -25.15 31.00
N PRO A 168 26.28 -23.94 31.26
CA PRO A 168 25.65 -23.06 32.23
C PRO A 168 24.28 -22.62 31.74
N LYS A 169 23.28 -22.67 32.63
CA LYS A 169 21.91 -22.22 32.39
C LYS A 169 21.78 -20.73 32.69
N ASN A 170 22.75 -19.96 32.23
CA ASN A 170 22.73 -18.52 32.44
C ASN A 170 21.79 -17.82 31.45
N PHE A 171 21.47 -16.56 31.76
CA PHE A 171 20.57 -15.74 30.95
C PHE A 171 20.97 -15.70 29.46
N ALA A 172 22.27 -15.55 29.16
CA ALA A 172 22.79 -15.52 27.80
C ALA A 172 22.53 -16.84 27.05
N ASN A 173 22.84 -17.99 27.67
CA ASN A 173 22.62 -19.30 27.06
C ASN A 173 21.14 -19.63 26.88
N MET A 174 20.29 -19.27 27.84
CA MET A 174 18.83 -19.43 27.70
C MET A 174 18.28 -18.57 26.57
N ARG A 175 18.76 -17.33 26.42
CA ARG A 175 18.41 -16.45 25.29
C ARG A 175 18.89 -17.03 23.94
N GLN A 176 20.05 -17.65 23.90
CA GLN A 176 20.53 -18.35 22.70
C GLN A 176 19.64 -19.55 22.36
N LEU A 177 19.26 -20.37 23.35
CA LEU A 177 18.31 -21.48 23.17
C LEU A 177 16.98 -20.99 22.60
N ARG A 178 16.40 -19.94 23.21
CA ARG A 178 15.17 -19.27 22.72
C ARG A 178 15.28 -18.82 21.26
N SER A 179 16.44 -18.28 20.87
CA SER A 179 16.68 -17.79 19.51
C SER A 179 16.84 -18.93 18.50
N ARG A 180 17.55 -20.01 18.88
CA ARG A 180 17.67 -21.24 18.09
C ARG A 180 16.31 -21.88 17.85
N LEU A 181 15.48 -22.01 18.89
CA LEU A 181 14.14 -22.58 18.77
C LEU A 181 13.23 -21.75 17.86
N GLY A 182 13.33 -20.42 17.92
CA GLY A 182 12.61 -19.54 16.99
C GLY A 182 13.05 -19.73 15.53
N SER A 183 14.36 -19.86 15.30
CA SER A 183 14.91 -20.09 13.96
C SER A 183 14.47 -21.44 13.41
N LEU A 184 14.59 -22.50 14.22
CA LEU A 184 14.16 -23.85 13.85
C LEU A 184 12.64 -23.91 13.60
N SER A 185 11.84 -23.26 14.44
CA SER A 185 10.39 -23.15 14.24
C SER A 185 10.05 -22.54 12.88
N SER A 186 10.74 -21.46 12.52
CA SER A 186 10.57 -20.80 11.22
C SER A 186 10.98 -21.70 10.05
N GLU A 187 12.18 -22.30 10.10
CA GLU A 187 12.71 -23.21 9.07
C GLU A 187 11.77 -24.40 8.81
N LEU A 188 11.25 -25.01 9.89
CA LEU A 188 10.30 -26.12 9.81
C LEU A 188 8.96 -25.67 9.23
N GLY A 189 8.50 -24.46 9.56
CA GLY A 189 7.27 -23.89 9.02
C GLY A 189 7.35 -23.71 7.51
N ILE A 190 8.46 -23.12 7.04
CA ILE A 190 8.76 -22.92 5.62
C ILE A 190 8.86 -24.26 4.88
N SER A 191 9.40 -25.29 5.53
CA SER A 191 9.54 -26.64 4.98
C SER A 191 8.23 -27.45 4.98
N GLY A 192 7.09 -26.84 5.33
CA GLY A 192 5.78 -27.50 5.39
C GLY A 192 5.56 -28.39 6.62
N LYS A 193 6.50 -28.40 7.58
CA LYS A 193 6.43 -29.21 8.82
C LYS A 193 5.72 -28.43 9.93
N GLY A 194 4.46 -28.06 9.69
CA GLY A 194 3.70 -27.17 10.57
C GLY A 194 3.55 -27.66 12.03
N ALA A 195 3.40 -28.96 12.24
CA ALA A 195 3.30 -29.53 13.59
C ALA A 195 4.63 -29.37 14.37
N ALA A 196 5.76 -29.73 13.75
CA ALA A 196 7.08 -29.58 14.34
C ALA A 196 7.44 -28.10 14.56
N SER A 197 7.12 -27.23 13.59
CA SER A 197 7.24 -25.78 13.72
C SER A 197 6.52 -25.25 14.96
N LYS A 198 5.26 -25.66 15.15
CA LYS A 198 4.47 -25.29 16.33
C LYS A 198 5.11 -25.79 17.61
N THR A 199 5.54 -27.05 17.66
CA THR A 199 6.21 -27.62 18.85
C THR A 199 7.45 -26.83 19.25
N MET A 200 8.30 -26.44 18.29
CA MET A 200 9.48 -25.62 18.58
C MET A 200 9.10 -24.20 19.03
N GLY A 201 8.00 -23.65 18.50
CA GLY A 201 7.42 -22.39 18.94
C GLY A 201 6.87 -22.43 20.37
N ASP A 202 6.18 -23.51 20.74
CA ASP A 202 5.66 -23.74 22.08
C ASP A 202 6.83 -23.90 23.08
N LEU A 203 7.88 -24.64 22.73
CA LEU A 203 9.07 -24.77 23.57
C LEU A 203 9.85 -23.45 23.69
N ARG A 204 9.95 -22.67 22.61
CA ARG A 204 10.52 -21.32 22.65
C ARG A 204 9.79 -20.45 23.66
N GLN A 205 8.45 -20.54 23.71
CA GLN A 205 7.65 -19.78 24.68
C GLN A 205 7.97 -20.20 26.12
N ALA A 206 8.12 -21.50 26.38
CA ALA A 206 8.50 -21.98 27.71
C ALA A 206 9.89 -21.46 28.16
N VAL A 207 10.86 -21.38 27.25
CA VAL A 207 12.16 -20.73 27.52
C VAL A 207 11.99 -19.24 27.79
N ASP A 208 11.11 -18.57 27.04
CA ASP A 208 10.77 -17.16 27.29
C ASP A 208 10.16 -16.94 28.67
N ASP A 209 9.31 -17.86 29.13
CA ASP A 209 8.69 -17.79 30.45
C ASP A 209 9.72 -17.96 31.57
N ASP A 210 10.67 -18.88 31.44
CA ASP A 210 11.77 -19.04 32.40
C ASP A 210 12.67 -17.79 32.47
N ILE A 211 12.99 -17.20 31.32
CA ILE A 211 13.75 -15.93 31.23
C ILE A 211 12.97 -14.79 31.89
N ALA A 212 11.65 -14.73 31.65
CA ALA A 212 10.78 -13.72 32.23
C ALA A 212 10.72 -13.84 33.75
N GLU A 213 10.53 -15.05 34.26
CA GLU A 213 10.45 -15.33 35.69
C GLU A 213 11.75 -14.92 36.39
N PHE A 214 12.90 -15.31 35.84
CA PHE A 214 14.20 -14.86 36.33
C PHE A 214 14.30 -13.33 36.37
N ALA A 215 14.01 -12.65 35.25
CA ALA A 215 14.22 -11.20 35.16
C ALA A 215 13.28 -10.42 36.10
N LEU A 216 12.01 -10.85 36.20
CA LEU A 216 10.99 -10.20 37.00
C LEU A 216 11.16 -10.45 38.51
N ASN A 217 11.74 -11.61 38.87
CA ASN A 217 11.96 -12.03 40.26
C ASN A 217 13.42 -11.91 40.72
N SER A 218 14.31 -11.34 39.90
CA SER A 218 15.75 -11.19 40.17
C SER A 218 16.09 -10.37 41.43
N GLY A 219 15.13 -9.68 42.04
CA GLY A 219 15.38 -8.69 43.10
C GLY A 219 16.12 -7.43 42.63
N ASN A 220 16.58 -7.39 41.37
CA ASN A 220 17.34 -6.30 40.80
C ASN A 220 16.46 -5.40 39.92
N THR A 221 16.30 -4.13 40.35
CA THR A 221 15.44 -3.16 39.66
C THR A 221 15.94 -2.83 38.24
N ALA A 222 17.25 -2.88 37.98
CA ALA A 222 17.81 -2.61 36.66
C ALA A 222 17.46 -3.73 35.66
N ILE A 223 17.65 -5.00 36.06
CA ILE A 223 17.27 -6.17 35.27
C ILE A 223 15.77 -6.12 34.94
N LYS A 224 14.93 -5.93 35.96
CA LYS A 224 13.47 -5.86 35.79
C LYS A 224 13.06 -4.77 34.80
N LYS A 225 13.59 -3.55 34.92
CA LYS A 225 13.27 -2.42 34.03
C LYS A 225 13.77 -2.67 32.60
N ALA A 226 14.99 -3.17 32.43
CA ALA A 226 15.55 -3.50 31.13
C ALA A 226 14.69 -4.57 30.43
N TYR A 227 14.33 -5.63 31.16
CA TYR A 227 13.51 -6.72 30.66
C TYR A 227 12.11 -6.24 30.27
N GLN A 228 11.41 -5.49 31.13
CA GLN A 228 10.09 -4.95 30.81
C GLN A 228 10.09 -4.06 29.55
N ARG A 229 11.18 -3.31 29.32
CA ARG A 229 11.34 -2.52 28.10
C ARG A 229 11.53 -3.41 26.86
N ALA A 230 12.38 -4.43 26.96
CA ALA A 230 12.62 -5.38 25.88
C ALA A 230 11.35 -6.19 25.53
N ASP A 231 10.69 -6.75 26.54
CA ASP A 231 9.47 -7.54 26.41
C ASP A 231 8.31 -6.70 25.84
N LYS A 232 8.10 -5.48 26.35
CA LYS A 232 7.08 -4.57 25.79
C LYS A 232 7.35 -4.27 24.32
N PHE A 233 8.61 -4.03 23.93
CA PHE A 233 8.95 -3.81 22.53
C PHE A 233 8.66 -5.05 21.68
N TYR A 234 9.09 -6.23 22.13
CA TYR A 234 8.88 -7.49 21.42
C TYR A 234 7.40 -7.83 21.26
N LYS A 235 6.60 -7.75 22.33
CA LYS A 235 5.14 -7.95 22.27
C LYS A 235 4.45 -6.99 21.30
N ASN A 236 4.88 -5.73 21.29
CA ASN A 236 4.34 -4.75 20.34
C ASN A 236 4.75 -5.06 18.89
N ALA A 237 5.97 -5.56 18.66
CA ALA A 237 6.42 -6.03 17.35
C ALA A 237 5.60 -7.23 16.88
N MET A 238 5.42 -8.23 17.73
CA MET A 238 4.61 -9.41 17.43
C MET A 238 3.14 -9.07 17.17
N LYS A 239 2.54 -8.14 17.93
CA LYS A 239 1.16 -7.68 17.70
C LYS A 239 0.99 -7.02 16.34
N ARG A 240 2.02 -6.33 15.83
CA ARG A 240 2.01 -5.74 14.48
C ARG A 240 2.12 -6.80 13.39
N ALA A 241 2.94 -7.83 13.63
CA ALA A 241 3.11 -8.97 12.72
C ALA A 241 1.98 -10.02 12.84
N ASP A 242 0.72 -9.58 12.99
CA ASP A 242 -0.46 -10.46 13.16
C ASP A 242 -0.43 -11.65 12.17
N LYS A 243 -0.80 -12.84 12.64
CA LYS A 243 -0.67 -14.08 11.87
C LYS A 243 -1.42 -14.03 10.52
N ALA A 244 -2.56 -13.35 10.44
CA ALA A 244 -3.28 -13.18 9.17
C ALA A 244 -2.51 -12.28 8.18
N ILE A 245 -1.74 -11.33 8.71
CA ILE A 245 -0.91 -10.39 7.96
C ILE A 245 0.36 -11.09 7.48
N ALA A 246 1.01 -11.85 8.36
CA ALA A 246 2.17 -12.68 8.02
C ALA A 246 1.82 -13.69 6.91
N ASN A 247 0.72 -14.44 7.09
CA ASN A 247 0.25 -15.40 6.08
C ASN A 247 -0.07 -14.75 4.73
N ALA A 248 -0.56 -13.50 4.73
CA ALA A 248 -0.81 -12.77 3.50
C ALA A 248 0.49 -12.39 2.78
N MET A 249 1.51 -11.99 3.54
CA MET A 249 2.83 -11.60 3.05
C MET A 249 3.65 -12.80 2.55
N ASP A 250 3.39 -14.00 3.06
CA ASP A 250 3.97 -15.25 2.56
C ASP A 250 3.37 -15.71 1.22
N SER A 251 2.22 -15.15 0.81
CA SER A 251 1.65 -15.45 -0.50
C SER A 251 2.46 -14.73 -1.60
N ASN A 252 3.05 -15.51 -2.51
CA ASN A 252 3.80 -14.99 -3.68
C ASN A 252 2.90 -14.33 -4.74
N LYS A 253 1.71 -13.87 -4.37
CA LYS A 253 0.71 -13.33 -5.29
C LYS A 253 0.41 -11.88 -4.88
N PRO A 254 0.87 -10.89 -5.66
CA PRO A 254 0.70 -9.48 -5.36
C PRO A 254 -0.73 -9.06 -5.02
N ASP A 255 -1.71 -9.63 -5.72
CA ASP A 255 -3.13 -9.38 -5.49
C ASP A 255 -3.64 -9.90 -4.14
N GLU A 256 -3.05 -10.98 -3.62
CA GLU A 256 -3.48 -11.61 -2.37
C GLU A 256 -3.03 -10.80 -1.15
N ILE A 257 -1.87 -10.13 -1.18
CA ILE A 257 -1.41 -9.24 -0.10
C ILE A 257 -2.37 -8.06 0.08
N TYR A 258 -2.71 -7.39 -1.02
CA TYR A 258 -3.63 -6.26 -0.98
C TYR A 258 -5.06 -6.72 -0.62
N LYS A 259 -5.56 -7.81 -1.20
CA LYS A 259 -6.88 -8.36 -0.85
C LYS A 259 -6.95 -8.79 0.61
N ALA A 260 -5.89 -9.37 1.16
CA ALA A 260 -5.80 -9.70 2.57
C ALA A 260 -5.80 -8.45 3.45
N PHE A 261 -5.08 -7.39 3.06
CA PHE A 261 -5.15 -6.09 3.74
C PHE A 261 -6.59 -5.55 3.76
N ILE A 262 -7.30 -5.58 2.63
CA ILE A 262 -8.70 -5.16 2.55
C ILE A 262 -9.62 -6.03 3.40
N LYS A 263 -9.47 -7.36 3.32
CA LYS A 263 -10.32 -8.32 4.05
C LYS A 263 -10.10 -8.26 5.57
N THR A 264 -8.89 -7.94 5.99
CA THR A 264 -8.54 -7.73 7.41
C THR A 264 -8.84 -6.32 7.90
N GLY A 265 -9.24 -5.41 7.01
CA GLY A 265 -9.26 -3.96 7.19
C GLY A 265 -10.24 -3.36 8.19
N GLN A 266 -10.90 -4.15 9.03
CA GLN A 266 -11.82 -3.63 10.05
C GLN A 266 -11.05 -3.25 11.33
N GLY A 267 -11.14 -1.98 11.73
CA GLY A 267 -10.59 -1.47 12.99
C GLY A 267 -9.06 -1.53 13.12
N ASP A 268 -8.57 -1.91 14.30
CA ASP A 268 -7.15 -1.90 14.67
C ASP A 268 -6.24 -2.74 13.76
N ARG A 269 -6.79 -3.74 13.06
CA ARG A 269 -6.02 -4.64 12.20
C ARG A 269 -5.43 -3.92 10.99
N ALA A 270 -6.18 -3.01 10.36
CA ALA A 270 -5.67 -2.21 9.24
C ALA A 270 -4.50 -1.32 9.66
N ASN A 271 -4.63 -0.70 10.84
CA ASN A 271 -3.58 0.15 11.41
C ASN A 271 -2.34 -0.68 11.78
N ASN A 272 -2.52 -1.87 12.38
CA ASN A 272 -1.42 -2.76 12.71
C ASN A 272 -0.69 -3.23 11.44
N PHE A 273 -1.41 -3.58 10.38
CA PHE A 273 -0.84 -3.92 9.07
C PHE A 273 0.02 -2.78 8.52
N TYR A 274 -0.55 -1.59 8.46
CA TYR A 274 0.14 -0.42 7.93
C TYR A 274 1.40 -0.07 8.74
N GLN A 275 1.35 -0.22 10.06
CA GLN A 275 2.49 0.00 10.95
C GLN A 275 3.53 -1.12 10.91
N ALA A 276 3.14 -2.32 10.46
CA ALA A 276 4.04 -3.44 10.21
C ALA A 276 4.84 -3.28 8.90
N LEU A 277 4.50 -2.29 8.07
CA LEU A 277 5.28 -1.94 6.89
C LEU A 277 6.38 -0.91 7.21
N ASP A 278 7.47 -1.00 6.48
CA ASP A 278 8.49 0.04 6.37
C ASP A 278 8.01 1.20 5.46
N PRO A 279 8.61 2.42 5.48
CA PRO A 279 8.13 3.55 4.69
C PRO A 279 7.91 3.26 3.21
N LYS A 280 8.77 2.46 2.55
CA LYS A 280 8.56 2.08 1.14
C LYS A 280 7.30 1.24 0.95
N GLY A 281 7.02 0.27 1.82
CA GLY A 281 5.78 -0.49 1.77
C GLY A 281 4.55 0.33 2.11
N GLN A 282 4.67 1.31 3.02
CA GLN A 282 3.59 2.26 3.27
C GLN A 282 3.27 3.11 2.02
N ALA A 283 4.30 3.55 1.28
CA ALA A 283 4.11 4.21 -0.01
C ALA A 283 3.49 3.27 -1.05
N ALA A 284 3.96 2.03 -1.12
CA ALA A 284 3.40 0.99 -2.00
C ALA A 284 1.93 0.70 -1.70
N LEU A 285 1.53 0.65 -0.44
CA LEU A 285 0.14 0.42 -0.06
C LEU A 285 -0.75 1.60 -0.46
N ARG A 286 -0.29 2.84 -0.28
CA ARG A 286 -1.00 4.04 -0.75
C ARG A 286 -1.16 4.05 -2.26
N PHE A 287 -0.11 3.67 -3.00
CA PHE A 287 -0.15 3.50 -4.44
C PHE A 287 -1.17 2.43 -4.84
N ALA A 288 -1.09 1.22 -4.27
CA ALA A 288 -2.01 0.12 -4.54
C ALA A 288 -3.48 0.51 -4.33
N MET A 289 -3.78 1.19 -3.22
CA MET A 289 -5.13 1.67 -2.92
C MET A 289 -5.65 2.66 -3.95
N ALA A 290 -4.83 3.64 -4.32
CA ALA A 290 -5.21 4.64 -5.31
C ALA A 290 -5.37 4.02 -6.71
N ASP A 291 -4.47 3.11 -7.08
CA ASP A 291 -4.50 2.43 -8.38
C ASP A 291 -5.73 1.53 -8.51
N GLU A 292 -6.04 0.72 -7.48
CA GLU A 292 -7.25 -0.10 -7.44
C GLU A 292 -8.52 0.74 -7.58
N ALA A 293 -8.62 1.83 -6.82
CA ALA A 293 -9.81 2.69 -6.85
C ALA A 293 -10.00 3.37 -8.22
N ILE A 294 -8.91 3.77 -8.86
CA ILE A 294 -8.94 4.35 -10.22
C ILE A 294 -9.29 3.27 -11.26
N ASN A 295 -8.71 2.08 -11.14
CA ASN A 295 -8.98 0.97 -12.05
C ASN A 295 -10.45 0.53 -11.95
N LYS A 296 -11.00 0.37 -10.74
CA LYS A 296 -12.44 0.04 -10.57
C LYS A 296 -13.38 1.15 -11.00
N ALA A 297 -12.93 2.40 -10.88
CA ALA A 297 -13.69 3.53 -11.41
C ALA A 297 -13.61 3.61 -12.93
N THR A 298 -12.64 2.99 -13.58
CA THR A 298 -12.40 3.09 -15.03
C THR A 298 -12.82 1.80 -15.74
N ASN A 299 -13.83 1.86 -16.60
CA ASN A 299 -14.16 0.74 -17.47
C ASN A 299 -13.07 0.56 -18.54
N GLU A 300 -12.42 -0.60 -18.59
CA GLU A 300 -11.30 -0.84 -19.50
C GLU A 300 -11.68 -0.83 -20.99
N SER A 301 -12.90 -1.27 -21.32
CA SER A 301 -13.38 -1.35 -22.70
C SER A 301 -13.76 0.00 -23.27
N THR A 302 -14.28 0.91 -22.43
CA THR A 302 -14.75 2.22 -22.87
C THR A 302 -13.83 3.37 -22.44
N GLY A 303 -12.87 3.10 -21.55
CA GLY A 303 -12.10 4.11 -20.83
C GLY A 303 -12.93 4.92 -19.83
N SER A 304 -14.20 4.56 -19.59
CA SER A 304 -15.16 5.38 -18.82
C SER A 304 -14.84 5.47 -17.34
N PHE A 305 -14.52 6.66 -16.84
CA PHE A 305 -14.39 6.92 -15.41
C PHE A 305 -15.76 7.19 -14.77
N SER A 306 -16.08 6.46 -13.69
CA SER A 306 -17.29 6.58 -12.89
C SER A 306 -16.96 7.21 -11.53
N PRO A 307 -17.33 8.49 -11.31
CA PRO A 307 -17.18 9.16 -10.01
C PRO A 307 -17.89 8.41 -8.88
N ALA A 308 -19.05 7.81 -9.18
CA ALA A 308 -19.81 7.01 -8.24
C ALA A 308 -19.03 5.76 -7.81
N ASN A 309 -18.44 5.02 -8.76
CA ASN A 309 -17.66 3.83 -8.43
C ASN A 309 -16.37 4.19 -7.68
N PHE A 310 -15.73 5.31 -8.04
CA PHE A 310 -14.58 5.82 -7.30
C PHE A 310 -14.93 6.12 -5.84
N ALA A 311 -15.97 6.93 -5.61
CA ALA A 311 -16.40 7.28 -4.27
C ALA A 311 -16.83 6.04 -3.46
N LYS A 312 -17.59 5.13 -4.08
CA LYS A 312 -18.00 3.87 -3.45
C LYS A 312 -16.81 3.01 -3.04
N GLU A 313 -15.78 2.89 -3.87
CA GLU A 313 -14.59 2.10 -3.52
C GLU A 313 -13.83 2.75 -2.36
N PHE A 314 -13.68 4.08 -2.33
CA PHE A 314 -13.06 4.75 -1.19
C PHE A 314 -13.88 4.66 0.10
N GLU A 315 -15.20 4.73 0.04
CA GLU A 315 -16.07 4.56 1.21
C GLU A 315 -16.05 3.14 1.75
N ARG A 316 -16.05 2.14 0.86
CA ARG A 316 -15.86 0.73 1.23
C ARG A 316 -14.52 0.52 1.96
N LEU A 317 -13.53 1.35 1.61
CA LEU A 317 -12.20 1.35 2.20
C LEU A 317 -12.05 2.32 3.38
N SER A 318 -13.08 3.05 3.81
CA SER A 318 -12.98 4.20 4.71
C SER A 318 -12.29 3.94 6.06
N ASP A 319 -12.56 2.81 6.70
CA ASP A 319 -11.91 2.37 7.95
C ASP A 319 -10.41 2.06 7.77
N PRO A 320 -9.99 1.18 6.83
CA PRO A 320 -8.58 0.97 6.56
C PRO A 320 -7.88 2.23 6.01
N TYR A 321 -8.60 3.03 5.24
CA TYR A 321 -8.13 4.28 4.64
C TYR A 321 -7.81 5.37 5.67
N SER A 322 -8.66 5.57 6.68
CA SER A 322 -8.42 6.58 7.74
C SER A 322 -7.21 6.26 8.61
N ASN A 323 -6.81 4.99 8.67
CA ASN A 323 -5.61 4.54 9.38
C ASN A 323 -4.33 4.73 8.56
N ILE A 324 -4.42 4.66 7.23
CA ILE A 324 -3.29 4.75 6.28
C ILE A 324 -2.98 6.19 5.89
N PHE A 325 -4.01 6.93 5.50
CA PHE A 325 -3.90 8.32 5.11
C PHE A 325 -4.13 9.18 6.36
N LYS A 326 -3.15 10.04 6.69
CA LYS A 326 -3.20 10.93 7.85
C LYS A 326 -2.96 12.37 7.44
N GLY A 327 -3.34 13.30 8.32
CA GLY A 327 -3.09 14.72 8.11
C GLY A 327 -3.67 15.23 6.79
N ASP A 328 -2.85 15.91 6.00
CA ASP A 328 -3.31 16.57 4.78
C ASP A 328 -3.58 15.60 3.62
N ASP A 329 -2.96 14.43 3.60
CA ASP A 329 -3.23 13.41 2.58
C ASP A 329 -4.64 12.84 2.74
N LYS A 330 -5.07 12.59 3.99
CA LYS A 330 -6.45 12.19 4.30
C LYS A 330 -7.43 13.28 3.89
N LYS A 331 -7.16 14.53 4.28
CA LYS A 331 -8.04 15.66 3.95
C LYS A 331 -8.17 15.87 2.44
N GLN A 332 -7.08 15.71 1.68
CA GLN A 332 -7.12 15.83 0.22
C GLN A 332 -8.02 14.76 -0.39
N MET A 333 -7.88 13.52 0.06
CA MET A 333 -8.64 12.42 -0.52
C MET A 333 -10.11 12.39 -0.02
N ASP A 334 -10.40 12.81 1.21
CA ASP A 334 -11.77 13.07 1.70
C ASP A 334 -12.43 14.18 0.84
N GLY A 335 -11.68 15.24 0.53
CA GLY A 335 -12.11 16.29 -0.39
C GLY A 335 -12.42 15.77 -1.79
N LEU A 336 -11.60 14.84 -2.30
CA LEU A 336 -11.81 14.24 -3.62
C LEU A 336 -13.07 13.37 -3.62
N VAL A 337 -13.26 12.51 -2.62
CA VAL A 337 -14.47 11.68 -2.47
C VAL A 337 -15.71 12.56 -2.40
N LYS A 338 -15.66 13.65 -1.63
CA LYS A 338 -16.77 14.62 -1.53
C LYS A 338 -17.10 15.26 -2.87
N LEU A 339 -16.09 15.67 -3.64
CA LEU A 339 -16.29 16.20 -5.00
C LEU A 339 -16.88 15.13 -5.93
N MET A 340 -16.39 13.89 -5.88
CA MET A 340 -16.91 12.78 -6.72
C MET A 340 -18.37 12.43 -6.38
N ARG A 341 -18.77 12.45 -5.10
CA ARG A 341 -20.17 12.31 -4.68
C ARG A 341 -21.03 13.48 -5.11
N HIS A 342 -20.50 14.69 -5.04
CA HIS A 342 -21.18 15.88 -5.55
C HIS A 342 -21.43 15.78 -7.06
N ILE A 343 -20.44 15.32 -7.82
CA ILE A 343 -20.54 15.05 -9.26
C ILE A 343 -21.59 13.96 -9.56
N GLU A 344 -21.59 12.86 -8.80
CA GLU A 344 -22.59 11.79 -8.93
C GLU A 344 -24.01 12.33 -8.71
N ARG A 345 -24.23 13.10 -7.63
CA ARG A 345 -25.52 13.72 -7.35
C ARG A 345 -25.95 14.67 -8.47
N ALA A 346 -25.04 15.53 -8.94
CA ALA A 346 -25.31 16.43 -10.07
C ALA A 346 -25.62 15.68 -11.38
N GLY A 347 -25.06 14.47 -11.59
CA GLY A 347 -25.32 13.63 -12.75
C GLY A 347 -26.65 12.85 -12.70
N GLN A 348 -27.18 12.57 -11.50
CA GLN A 348 -28.49 11.94 -11.30
C GLN A 348 -29.64 12.89 -11.69
N TYR A 349 -29.45 14.21 -11.54
CA TYR A 349 -30.36 15.23 -12.05
C TYR A 349 -30.08 15.51 -13.53
N LYS A 350 -30.41 14.55 -14.40
CA LYS A 350 -30.48 14.80 -15.84
C LYS A 350 -31.51 15.91 -16.08
N GLU A 351 -31.04 17.00 -16.68
CA GLU A 351 -31.78 18.14 -17.27
C GLU A 351 -31.76 19.47 -16.53
N ASN A 352 -31.82 19.54 -15.20
CA ASN A 352 -31.68 20.82 -14.47
C ASN A 352 -31.16 20.63 -13.03
N PRO A 353 -29.84 20.74 -12.77
CA PRO A 353 -29.33 20.80 -11.41
C PRO A 353 -29.79 22.13 -10.75
N PRO A 354 -30.24 22.12 -9.47
CA PRO A 354 -30.72 23.31 -8.76
C PRO A 354 -29.74 24.48 -8.72
N THR A 355 -28.45 24.21 -8.92
CA THR A 355 -27.35 25.18 -8.86
C THR A 355 -26.85 25.64 -10.24
N GLY A 356 -27.47 25.19 -11.33
CA GLY A 356 -27.18 25.66 -12.69
C GLY A 356 -25.85 25.19 -13.29
N VAL A 357 -25.11 24.29 -12.64
CA VAL A 357 -23.86 23.72 -13.18
C VAL A 357 -24.13 22.34 -13.76
N ARG A 358 -24.11 22.22 -15.08
CA ARG A 358 -24.36 20.93 -15.74
C ARG A 358 -23.07 20.11 -15.77
N LEU A 359 -23.20 18.80 -15.53
CA LEU A 359 -22.09 17.84 -15.66
C LEU A 359 -21.41 17.92 -17.05
N THR A 360 -22.17 18.35 -18.08
CA THR A 360 -21.67 18.63 -19.43
C THR A 360 -20.56 19.69 -19.46
N ASP A 361 -20.63 20.69 -18.58
CA ASP A 361 -19.72 21.85 -18.62
C ASP A 361 -18.36 21.52 -17.99
N ILE A 362 -18.33 20.59 -17.03
CA ILE A 362 -17.11 20.05 -16.41
C ILE A 362 -16.47 19.01 -17.32
N ALA A 363 -17.30 18.19 -17.97
CA ALA A 363 -16.90 17.15 -18.92
C ALA A 363 -16.24 17.69 -20.20
N MET A 364 -16.62 18.89 -20.67
CA MET A 364 -16.09 19.49 -21.92
C MET A 364 -14.66 20.03 -21.82
N VAL A 365 -14.08 20.16 -20.62
CA VAL A 365 -12.83 20.90 -20.40
C VAL A 365 -11.57 20.09 -20.78
N GLY A 366 -11.72 18.83 -21.22
CA GLY A 366 -10.61 17.90 -21.51
C GLY A 366 -10.22 17.65 -22.98
N GLY A 367 -10.98 18.14 -23.98
CA GLY A 367 -10.53 18.14 -25.40
C GLY A 367 -11.47 17.51 -26.45
N VAL A 368 -11.71 18.30 -27.50
CA VAL A 368 -12.30 18.10 -28.85
C VAL A 368 -13.78 17.68 -28.96
N MET A 369 -14.59 18.72 -29.19
CA MET A 369 -15.98 18.71 -29.67
C MET A 369 -16.10 18.21 -31.12
N SER A 370 -15.91 16.92 -31.38
CA SER A 370 -16.28 16.36 -32.70
C SER A 370 -17.17 15.12 -32.67
N ASN A 371 -17.60 14.63 -31.50
CA ASN A 371 -18.77 13.73 -31.41
C ASN A 371 -19.43 13.71 -30.01
N PRO A 372 -20.76 13.95 -29.83
CA PRO A 372 -21.26 14.47 -28.56
C PRO A 372 -21.69 13.48 -27.45
N ILE A 373 -21.82 12.16 -27.66
CA ILE A 373 -22.78 11.42 -26.80
C ILE A 373 -22.18 10.53 -25.68
N GLY A 374 -20.87 10.22 -25.66
CA GLY A 374 -20.35 9.36 -24.58
C GLY A 374 -18.90 9.58 -24.16
N THR A 375 -17.97 9.57 -25.10
CA THR A 375 -16.52 9.42 -24.84
C THR A 375 -15.78 10.69 -24.43
N ALA A 376 -16.23 11.89 -24.84
CA ALA A 376 -15.59 13.15 -24.44
C ALA A 376 -15.76 13.47 -22.94
N LYS A 377 -16.87 13.03 -22.33
CA LYS A 377 -17.16 13.27 -20.91
C LYS A 377 -16.26 12.48 -19.95
N ILE A 378 -15.62 11.45 -20.48
CA ILE A 378 -14.93 10.40 -19.75
C ILE A 378 -13.45 10.75 -19.51
N ALA A 379 -12.75 11.22 -20.54
CA ALA A 379 -11.33 11.59 -20.44
C ALA A 379 -11.11 12.85 -19.59
N GLY A 380 -12.07 13.79 -19.61
CA GLY A 380 -12.03 15.01 -18.81
C GLY A 380 -12.04 14.75 -17.30
N MET A 381 -12.75 13.70 -16.85
CA MET A 381 -12.86 13.36 -15.43
C MET A 381 -11.59 12.73 -14.85
N ALA A 382 -10.91 11.87 -15.62
CA ALA A 382 -9.60 11.35 -15.23
C ALA A 382 -8.55 12.47 -15.18
N ALA A 383 -8.55 13.38 -16.16
CA ALA A 383 -7.66 14.55 -16.16
C ALA A 383 -7.95 15.51 -14.99
N LEU A 384 -9.22 15.69 -14.63
CA LEU A 384 -9.65 16.47 -13.48
C LEU A 384 -9.13 15.87 -12.16
N ALA A 385 -9.38 14.57 -11.94
CA ALA A 385 -8.90 13.86 -10.75
C ALA A 385 -7.36 13.92 -10.63
N LYS A 386 -6.66 13.77 -11.76
CA LYS A 386 -5.21 13.97 -11.83
C LYS A 386 -4.80 15.36 -11.36
N THR A 387 -5.37 16.39 -11.96
CA THR A 387 -5.00 17.76 -11.69
C THR A 387 -5.22 18.10 -10.21
N LEU A 388 -6.34 17.63 -9.65
CA LEU A 388 -6.67 17.75 -8.24
C LEU A 388 -5.64 17.06 -7.33
N LEU A 389 -5.24 15.82 -7.62
CA LEU A 389 -4.33 15.04 -6.78
C LEU A 389 -2.86 15.44 -6.93
N THR A 390 -2.45 15.96 -8.09
CA THR A 390 -1.03 16.12 -8.44
C THR A 390 -0.50 17.55 -8.34
N THR A 391 -1.34 18.57 -8.54
CA THR A 391 -0.93 19.98 -8.52
C THR A 391 -1.15 20.63 -7.14
N ASN A 392 -0.31 21.59 -6.75
CA ASN A 392 -0.48 22.29 -5.46
C ASN A 392 -1.82 23.04 -5.40
N ALA A 393 -2.21 23.70 -6.50
CA ALA A 393 -3.51 24.35 -6.61
C ALA A 393 -4.66 23.34 -6.50
N GLY A 394 -4.55 22.19 -7.16
CA GLY A 394 -5.52 21.09 -7.07
C GLY A 394 -5.65 20.56 -5.64
N LYS A 395 -4.53 20.33 -4.95
CA LYS A 395 -4.51 19.89 -3.55
C LYS A 395 -5.19 20.90 -2.63
N ASN A 396 -4.96 22.20 -2.85
CA ASN A 396 -5.64 23.25 -2.09
C ASN A 396 -7.15 23.26 -2.34
N LEU A 397 -7.60 23.01 -3.58
CA LEU A 397 -9.02 22.84 -3.90
C LEU A 397 -9.62 21.61 -3.20
N LEU A 398 -8.87 20.49 -3.12
CA LEU A 398 -9.29 19.31 -2.36
C LEU A 398 -9.40 19.59 -0.86
N LEU A 399 -8.43 20.30 -0.28
CA LEU A 399 -8.48 20.72 1.12
C LEU A 399 -9.66 21.67 1.39
N ALA A 400 -9.95 22.57 0.45
CA ALA A 400 -11.11 23.46 0.52
C ALA A 400 -12.43 22.66 0.44
N ALA A 401 -12.54 21.70 -0.47
CA ALA A 401 -13.69 20.80 -0.58
C ALA A 401 -13.91 20.02 0.72
N ASN A 402 -12.84 19.51 1.32
CA ASN A 402 -12.94 18.78 2.58
C ASN A 402 -13.52 19.64 3.73
N LYS A 403 -13.20 20.94 3.79
CA LYS A 403 -13.72 21.87 4.80
C LYS A 403 -15.18 22.27 4.59
N LEU A 404 -15.72 22.13 3.37
CA LEU A 404 -17.09 22.53 3.07
C LEU A 404 -18.11 21.48 3.58
N PRO A 405 -19.19 21.91 4.24
CA PRO A 405 -20.34 21.05 4.51
C PRO A 405 -20.95 20.52 3.20
N GLU A 406 -21.50 19.30 3.21
CA GLU A 406 -22.05 18.67 2.00
C GLU A 406 -23.24 19.41 1.40
N ASN A 407 -23.97 20.18 2.20
CA ASN A 407 -25.10 20.99 1.76
C ASN A 407 -24.68 22.30 1.05
N LYS A 408 -23.39 22.65 1.02
CA LYS A 408 -22.88 23.84 0.33
C LYS A 408 -22.63 23.57 -1.17
N GLN A 409 -23.68 23.16 -1.87
CA GLN A 409 -23.63 22.73 -3.28
C GLN A 409 -22.97 23.77 -4.20
N VAL A 410 -23.36 25.04 -4.10
CA VAL A 410 -22.79 26.15 -4.90
C VAL A 410 -21.28 26.32 -4.68
N ALA A 411 -20.80 26.12 -3.45
CA ALA A 411 -19.38 26.22 -3.16
C ALA A 411 -18.60 25.04 -3.75
N LEU A 412 -19.15 23.82 -3.67
CA LEU A 412 -18.58 22.63 -4.30
C LEU A 412 -18.56 22.76 -5.84
N ASP A 413 -19.60 23.33 -6.43
CA ASP A 413 -19.67 23.64 -7.86
C ASP A 413 -18.59 24.62 -8.30
N ASN A 414 -18.35 25.67 -7.51
CA ASN A 414 -17.29 26.63 -7.79
C ASN A 414 -15.91 25.97 -7.71
N LEU A 415 -15.67 25.08 -6.74
CA LEU A 415 -14.43 24.31 -6.67
C LEU A 415 -14.25 23.39 -7.89
N LEU A 416 -15.31 22.75 -8.37
CA LEU A 416 -15.26 21.94 -9.59
C LEU A 416 -14.96 22.79 -10.84
N LYS A 417 -15.56 23.97 -10.97
CA LYS A 417 -15.24 24.92 -12.05
C LYS A 417 -13.77 25.35 -12.02
N MET A 418 -13.25 25.66 -10.83
CA MET A 418 -11.83 25.99 -10.65
C MET A 418 -10.93 24.82 -11.02
N ALA A 419 -11.28 23.61 -10.59
CA ALA A 419 -10.54 22.39 -10.89
C ALA A 419 -10.56 22.05 -12.38
N ALA A 420 -11.69 22.25 -13.07
CA ALA A 420 -11.81 22.06 -14.50
C ALA A 420 -10.93 23.06 -15.26
N LYS A 421 -11.00 24.36 -14.93
CA LYS A 421 -10.12 25.39 -15.52
C LYS A 421 -8.64 25.06 -15.32
N LEU A 422 -8.27 24.61 -14.12
CA LEU A 422 -6.91 24.18 -13.81
C LEU A 422 -6.48 22.97 -14.66
N SER A 423 -7.39 22.02 -14.88
CA SER A 423 -7.15 20.82 -15.70
C SER A 423 -6.94 21.17 -17.17
N ALA A 424 -7.77 22.06 -17.74
CA ALA A 424 -7.58 22.57 -19.11
C ALA A 424 -6.23 23.28 -19.27
N ALA A 425 -5.86 24.15 -18.33
CA ALA A 425 -4.57 24.86 -18.36
C ALA A 425 -3.38 23.89 -18.28
N ALA A 426 -3.48 22.83 -17.47
CA ALA A 426 -2.46 21.79 -17.37
C ALA A 426 -2.35 20.95 -18.66
N GLY A 427 -3.48 20.62 -19.28
CA GLY A 427 -3.53 19.90 -20.56
C GLY A 427 -2.96 20.70 -21.74
N ALA A 428 -3.23 22.00 -21.80
CA ALA A 428 -2.72 22.91 -22.83
C ALA A 428 -1.18 22.97 -22.83
N LYS A 429 -0.54 23.04 -21.65
CA LYS A 429 0.93 23.03 -21.53
C LYS A 429 1.57 21.75 -22.09
N THR A 430 1.00 20.59 -21.78
CA THR A 430 1.48 19.30 -22.32
C THR A 430 1.23 19.14 -23.82
N GLY A 431 0.16 19.75 -24.37
CA GLY A 431 -0.11 19.76 -25.80
C GLY A 431 0.84 20.66 -26.59
N GLN A 432 1.29 21.77 -25.99
CA GLN A 432 2.27 22.68 -26.58
C GLN A 432 3.67 22.06 -26.65
N GLU A 433 4.08 21.32 -25.61
CA GLU A 433 5.32 20.53 -25.60
C GLU A 433 5.29 19.37 -26.61
N ALA A 434 4.13 18.71 -26.79
CA ALA A 434 3.96 17.66 -27.79
C ALA A 434 3.89 18.20 -29.23
N ASN A 435 3.30 19.39 -29.46
CA ASN A 435 3.32 20.01 -30.79
C ASN A 435 4.71 20.54 -31.17
N ASN A 436 5.49 21.05 -30.21
CA ASN A 436 6.86 21.49 -30.46
C ASN A 436 7.83 20.31 -30.72
N SER A 437 7.54 19.10 -30.24
CA SER A 437 8.33 17.90 -30.58
C SER A 437 7.92 17.26 -31.91
N VAL A 438 6.70 17.52 -32.40
CA VAL A 438 6.21 17.04 -33.71
C VAL A 438 6.52 18.02 -34.84
N ALA A 439 6.70 19.31 -34.55
CA ALA A 439 7.14 20.32 -35.53
C ALA A 439 8.67 20.36 -35.76
N GLY A 440 9.43 19.47 -35.11
CA GLY A 440 10.88 19.39 -35.21
C GLY A 440 11.38 18.42 -36.26
N THR A 441 11.02 18.58 -37.54
CA THR A 441 11.87 18.03 -38.63
C THR A 441 11.69 18.82 -39.93
N LYS A 442 12.67 19.69 -40.17
CA LYS A 442 13.24 20.16 -41.45
C LYS A 442 13.47 21.66 -41.40
N ILE A 443 14.66 22.07 -40.99
CA ILE A 443 15.50 22.93 -41.83
C ILE A 443 16.92 22.35 -41.75
N ALA A 444 17.45 21.98 -42.92
CA ALA A 444 18.80 21.47 -43.09
C ALA A 444 19.82 22.55 -42.74
N ASN A 445 20.90 22.13 -42.07
CA ASN A 445 22.14 22.89 -42.02
C ASN A 445 22.65 23.14 -43.45
N ASN A 446 22.93 24.40 -43.76
CA ASN A 446 24.16 24.80 -44.45
C ASN A 446 24.44 26.28 -44.14
N ALA A 447 25.51 26.51 -43.40
CA ALA A 447 26.19 27.80 -43.27
C ALA A 447 26.93 28.12 -44.60
N PRO A 448 27.44 29.35 -44.89
CA PRO A 448 28.19 30.18 -43.94
C PRO A 448 27.99 31.72 -44.01
N LEU A 449 28.60 32.36 -43.01
CA LEU A 449 28.94 33.77 -42.85
C LEU A 449 29.47 34.46 -44.12
N THR A 450 28.99 35.67 -44.41
CA THR A 450 29.75 36.82 -44.95
C THR A 450 28.95 38.13 -44.81
N SER A 451 29.59 39.18 -44.25
CA SER A 451 29.50 40.64 -44.52
C SER A 451 28.15 41.24 -45.01
N PHE A 452 27.60 42.32 -44.44
CA PHE A 452 28.15 43.59 -43.95
C PHE A 452 27.24 44.13 -42.84
#